data_AF-A0A845ZH37-F1
#
_entry.id   AF-A0A845ZH37-F1
#
_cell.length_a   1.000
_cell.length_b   1.000
_cell.length_c   1.000
_cell.angle_alpha   90.00
_cell.angle_beta   90.00
_cell.angle_gamma   90.00
#
_symmetry.space_group_name_H-M   'P 1'
#
loop_
_entity.id
_entity.type
_entity.pdbx_description
1 polymer ?
#
loop_
_entity_poly.entity_id
_entity_poly.type
_entity_poly.pdbx_seq_one_letter_code
_entity_poly.pdbx_strand_id
1 'polypeptide(L)'
;MTQSLERTGLTISLPDHTQLPESNGEFVKNFHEHPQSIILTDSIEPVLQKIHPDGQYAIGQDSGIYWRITEPLERGAEAPDWFYVPGVPPLLDGKIRRSYVLWQEHLAPLIALEFASGNGDEERDSTPLSATGEEKTKPGKFWVYEQIIRIPYYGIYIFDTGELEVYHLVNGKYHQMKTNQRGHYPIEQLGVELGVWEGSYQNLNQNHLWLRWWDSEGNLLLMGSERAEQEKQRAEQEKQRAEQAERSQREAIPKLLAMGLTVEQVSSALGLSIEEVENEE
;
A
#
# COMPACT_ATOMS: atom_id res chain seq x y z
N MET A 1 -7.13 -24.71 -63.78
CA MET A 1 -7.24 -25.20 -62.39
C MET A 1 -6.42 -24.26 -61.53
N THR A 2 -7.10 -23.32 -60.88
CA THR A 2 -6.46 -22.35 -59.98
C THR A 2 -6.58 -22.94 -58.59
N GLN A 3 -5.50 -23.51 -58.08
CA GLN A 3 -5.44 -23.99 -56.70
C GLN A 3 -5.43 -22.77 -55.77
N SER A 4 -6.54 -22.55 -55.08
CA SER A 4 -6.65 -21.62 -53.97
C SER A 4 -5.84 -22.17 -52.79
N LEU A 5 -4.78 -21.46 -52.39
CA LEU A 5 -4.14 -21.69 -51.09
C LEU A 5 -5.12 -21.27 -50.00
N GLU A 6 -5.66 -22.23 -49.26
CA GLU A 6 -6.34 -21.97 -48.00
C GLU A 6 -5.32 -21.45 -47.00
N ARG A 7 -5.46 -20.19 -46.59
CA ARG A 7 -4.81 -19.66 -45.38
C ARG A 7 -5.50 -20.31 -44.19
N THR A 8 -4.91 -21.36 -43.64
CA THR A 8 -5.19 -21.83 -42.29
C THR A 8 -4.78 -20.74 -41.30
N GLY A 9 -5.75 -19.92 -40.90
CA GLY A 9 -5.59 -18.96 -39.82
C GLY A 9 -5.48 -19.69 -38.50
N LEU A 10 -4.26 -20.00 -38.06
CA LEU A 10 -3.99 -20.34 -36.67
C LEU A 10 -4.25 -19.07 -35.85
N THR A 11 -5.41 -18.97 -35.21
CA THR A 11 -5.63 -18.02 -34.12
C THR A 11 -4.79 -18.48 -32.93
N ILE A 12 -3.57 -17.96 -32.84
CA ILE A 12 -2.73 -18.13 -31.66
C ILE A 12 -3.35 -17.26 -30.56
N SER A 13 -4.08 -17.89 -29.62
CA SER A 13 -4.56 -17.22 -28.41
C SER A 13 -3.46 -17.30 -27.35
N LEU A 14 -3.05 -16.15 -26.79
CA LEU A 14 -2.13 -16.13 -25.66
C LEU A 14 -2.87 -16.53 -24.37
N PRO A 15 -2.19 -17.17 -23.40
CA PRO A 15 -2.81 -17.55 -22.14
C PRO A 15 -3.26 -16.33 -21.33
N ASP A 16 -4.37 -16.48 -20.62
CA ASP A 16 -4.92 -15.50 -19.68
C ASP A 16 -4.59 -15.83 -18.22
N HIS A 17 -4.94 -14.91 -17.32
CA HIS A 17 -4.69 -15.04 -15.88
C HIS A 17 -5.30 -16.31 -15.25
N THR A 18 -6.27 -16.97 -15.88
CA THR A 18 -6.87 -18.21 -15.38
C THR A 18 -6.13 -19.46 -15.80
N GLN A 19 -5.29 -19.35 -16.83
CA GLN A 19 -4.51 -20.45 -17.42
C GLN A 19 -3.05 -20.45 -16.95
N LEU A 20 -2.62 -19.37 -16.29
CA LEU A 20 -1.27 -19.21 -15.77
C LEU A 20 -1.15 -19.74 -14.34
N PRO A 21 -0.02 -20.37 -13.99
CA PRO A 21 0.29 -20.79 -12.63
C PRO A 21 0.28 -19.63 -11.62
N GLU A 22 -0.22 -19.87 -10.41
CA GLU A 22 -0.27 -18.89 -9.32
C GLU A 22 0.79 -19.10 -8.23
N SER A 23 1.61 -20.15 -8.35
CA SER A 23 2.74 -20.45 -7.46
C SER A 23 3.85 -21.15 -8.23
N ASN A 24 5.10 -20.89 -7.86
CA ASN A 24 6.29 -21.59 -8.37
C ASN A 24 6.57 -22.92 -7.66
N GLY A 25 5.78 -23.31 -6.66
CA GLY A 25 5.93 -24.57 -5.92
C GLY A 25 7.05 -24.59 -4.88
N GLU A 26 7.75 -23.48 -4.63
CA GLU A 26 8.78 -23.37 -3.61
C GLU A 26 8.21 -22.74 -2.31
N PHE A 27 8.53 -23.35 -1.16
CA PHE A 27 8.17 -22.79 0.15
C PHE A 27 9.16 -21.68 0.51
N VAL A 28 8.87 -20.44 0.12
CA VAL A 28 9.66 -19.30 0.55
C VAL A 28 8.70 -18.16 0.86
N LYS A 29 8.11 -18.20 2.04
CA LYS A 29 7.56 -17.00 2.67
C LYS A 29 8.08 -16.92 4.09
N ASN A 30 8.81 -15.87 4.41
CA ASN A 30 9.28 -15.67 5.77
C ASN A 30 8.16 -15.03 6.63
N PHE A 31 8.25 -15.13 7.95
CA PHE A 31 7.21 -14.59 8.85
C PHE A 31 7.13 -13.04 8.86
N HIS A 32 8.01 -12.35 8.12
CA HIS A 32 8.07 -10.88 8.04
C HIS A 32 7.39 -10.31 6.80
N GLU A 33 7.49 -10.97 5.64
CA GLU A 33 6.91 -10.52 4.36
C GLU A 33 5.40 -10.27 4.47
N HIS A 34 4.66 -11.23 5.05
CA HIS A 34 3.21 -11.13 5.12
C HIS A 34 2.72 -9.95 5.99
N PRO A 35 3.20 -9.77 7.25
CA PRO A 35 2.92 -8.56 8.01
C PRO A 35 3.33 -7.27 7.29
N GLN A 36 4.49 -7.25 6.63
CA GLN A 36 5.01 -6.07 5.93
C GLN A 36 4.09 -5.65 4.77
N SER A 37 3.62 -6.59 3.96
CA SER A 37 2.69 -6.32 2.85
C SER A 37 1.32 -5.85 3.32
N ILE A 38 0.83 -6.35 4.47
CA ILE A 38 -0.42 -5.87 5.07
C ILE A 38 -0.30 -4.41 5.46
N ILE A 39 0.76 -4.03 6.19
CA ILE A 39 0.98 -2.65 6.65
C ILE A 39 0.98 -1.69 5.45
N LEU A 40 1.74 -2.02 4.39
CA LEU A 40 1.83 -1.16 3.20
C LEU A 40 0.49 -1.02 2.48
N THR A 41 -0.27 -2.12 2.38
CA THR A 41 -1.54 -2.16 1.65
C THR A 41 -2.65 -1.40 2.40
N ASP A 42 -2.77 -1.63 3.71
CA ASP A 42 -3.84 -1.04 4.52
C ASP A 42 -3.61 0.47 4.79
N SER A 43 -2.35 0.88 4.96
CA SER A 43 -2.03 2.30 5.21
C SER A 43 -2.14 3.18 3.96
N ILE A 44 -1.88 2.66 2.76
CA ILE A 44 -1.97 3.44 1.52
C ILE A 44 -3.39 3.55 0.96
N GLU A 45 -4.33 2.70 1.40
CA GLU A 45 -5.69 2.63 0.88
C GLU A 45 -6.40 4.00 0.78
N PRO A 46 -6.38 4.90 1.79
CA PRO A 46 -7.06 6.19 1.68
C PRO A 46 -6.49 7.09 0.57
N VAL A 47 -5.18 6.98 0.31
CA VAL A 47 -4.53 7.70 -0.79
C VAL A 47 -5.01 7.14 -2.13
N LEU A 48 -5.05 5.82 -2.27
CA LEU A 48 -5.49 5.17 -3.50
C LEU A 48 -6.98 5.42 -3.78
N GLN A 49 -7.84 5.43 -2.76
CA GLN A 49 -9.26 5.79 -2.91
C GLN A 49 -9.44 7.24 -3.40
N LYS A 50 -8.53 8.15 -3.03
CA LYS A 50 -8.54 9.53 -3.52
C LYS A 50 -8.04 9.64 -4.97
N ILE A 51 -7.02 8.87 -5.34
CA ILE A 51 -6.47 8.84 -6.71
C ILE A 51 -7.43 8.13 -7.67
N HIS A 52 -8.06 7.04 -7.22
CA HIS A 52 -8.94 6.15 -7.96
C HIS A 52 -10.30 6.01 -7.27
N PRO A 53 -11.14 7.06 -7.28
CA PRO A 53 -12.49 6.98 -6.70
C PRO A 53 -13.40 5.97 -7.43
N ASP A 54 -13.00 5.54 -8.63
CA ASP A 54 -13.63 4.48 -9.43
C ASP A 54 -13.13 3.06 -9.06
N GLY A 55 -12.14 2.95 -8.17
CA GLY A 55 -11.52 1.68 -7.78
C GLY A 55 -10.61 1.07 -8.85
N GLN A 56 -10.23 1.82 -9.89
CA GLN A 56 -9.42 1.31 -11.01
C GLN A 56 -7.93 1.25 -10.66
N TYR A 57 -7.57 0.33 -9.75
CA TYR A 57 -6.20 -0.09 -9.52
C TYR A 57 -6.13 -1.55 -9.05
N ALA A 58 -4.92 -2.11 -9.06
CA ALA A 58 -4.63 -3.39 -8.44
C ALA A 58 -3.37 -3.30 -7.58
N ILE A 59 -3.36 -4.02 -6.46
CA ILE A 59 -2.17 -4.31 -5.66
C ILE A 59 -1.96 -5.82 -5.72
N GLY A 60 -0.73 -6.25 -5.99
CA GLY A 60 -0.33 -7.64 -5.87
C GLY A 60 0.62 -7.83 -4.70
N GLN A 61 0.51 -9.00 -4.06
CA GLN A 61 1.39 -9.46 -2.99
C GLN A 61 1.76 -10.91 -3.32
N ASP A 62 3.06 -11.20 -3.44
CA ASP A 62 3.57 -12.50 -3.88
C ASP A 62 2.87 -13.04 -5.13
N SER A 63 2.50 -12.14 -6.04
CA SER A 63 1.68 -12.44 -7.21
C SER A 63 2.52 -12.28 -8.48
N GLY A 64 2.48 -13.28 -9.36
CA GLY A 64 3.25 -13.27 -10.60
C GLY A 64 2.83 -12.14 -11.54
N ILE A 65 3.79 -11.35 -12.00
CA ILE A 65 3.72 -10.48 -13.16
C ILE A 65 4.31 -11.24 -14.34
N TYR A 66 3.45 -11.75 -15.19
CA TYR A 66 3.84 -12.46 -16.39
C TYR A 66 4.20 -11.47 -17.51
N TRP A 67 5.46 -11.52 -17.94
CA TRP A 67 6.04 -10.55 -18.89
C TRP A 67 6.54 -11.20 -20.19
N ARG A 68 6.66 -12.54 -20.24
CA ARG A 68 6.91 -13.31 -21.47
C ARG A 68 6.29 -14.71 -21.42
N ILE A 69 6.22 -15.35 -22.58
CA ILE A 69 5.82 -16.76 -22.73
C ILE A 69 7.06 -17.62 -22.89
N THR A 70 7.13 -18.71 -22.12
CA THR A 70 8.27 -19.64 -22.03
C THR A 70 7.77 -20.99 -21.51
N GLU A 71 8.60 -22.03 -21.59
CA GLU A 71 8.27 -23.35 -21.03
C GLU A 71 9.29 -23.75 -19.93
N PRO A 72 8.85 -24.02 -18.69
CA PRO A 72 7.49 -23.86 -18.18
C PRO A 72 7.11 -22.38 -17.96
N LEU A 73 5.80 -22.07 -17.94
CA LEU A 73 5.26 -20.70 -17.98
C LEU A 73 5.76 -19.80 -16.84
N GLU A 74 5.99 -20.36 -15.65
CA GLU A 74 6.45 -19.66 -14.45
C GLU A 74 7.79 -18.95 -14.65
N ARG A 75 8.65 -19.43 -15.57
CA ARG A 75 9.91 -18.77 -15.92
C ARG A 75 9.71 -17.43 -16.65
N GLY A 76 8.49 -17.14 -17.06
CA GLY A 76 8.06 -15.93 -17.73
C GLY A 76 7.44 -14.90 -16.80
N ALA A 77 7.46 -15.17 -15.49
CA ALA A 77 6.95 -14.29 -14.47
C ALA A 77 8.05 -13.87 -13.48
N GLU A 78 7.89 -12.68 -12.93
CA GLU A 78 8.52 -12.30 -11.65
C GLU A 78 7.40 -12.00 -10.65
N ALA A 79 7.59 -12.34 -9.38
CA ALA A 79 6.58 -12.18 -8.35
C ALA A 79 7.14 -11.27 -7.24
N PRO A 80 6.93 -9.94 -7.32
CA PRO A 80 7.32 -9.05 -6.24
C PRO A 80 6.54 -9.32 -4.97
N ASP A 81 7.19 -9.12 -3.82
CA ASP A 81 6.54 -9.21 -2.50
C ASP A 81 5.39 -8.21 -2.36
N TRP A 82 5.52 -7.04 -2.98
CA TRP A 82 4.46 -6.04 -3.08
C TRP A 82 4.59 -5.21 -4.36
N PHE A 83 3.49 -5.00 -5.10
CA PHE A 83 3.47 -4.05 -6.22
C PHE A 83 2.10 -3.40 -6.40
N TYR A 84 2.09 -2.25 -7.08
CA TYR A 84 0.89 -1.48 -7.35
C TYR A 84 0.79 -1.08 -8.83
N VAL A 85 -0.39 -1.29 -9.42
CA VAL A 85 -0.70 -0.96 -10.81
C VAL A 85 -1.90 0.00 -10.86
N PRO A 86 -1.71 1.25 -11.33
CA PRO A 86 -2.81 2.20 -11.52
C PRO A 86 -3.60 1.91 -12.82
N GLY A 87 -4.87 2.30 -12.86
CA GLY A 87 -5.67 2.34 -14.09
C GLY A 87 -6.19 0.99 -14.59
N VAL A 88 -6.07 -0.07 -13.79
CA VAL A 88 -6.56 -1.42 -14.13
C VAL A 88 -7.75 -1.78 -13.24
N PRO A 89 -8.74 -2.55 -13.74
CA PRO A 89 -9.86 -2.96 -12.90
C PRO A 89 -9.39 -3.97 -11.83
N PRO A 90 -9.98 -4.02 -10.64
CA PRO A 90 -9.58 -4.99 -9.61
C PRO A 90 -9.97 -6.44 -9.98
N LEU A 91 -10.94 -6.60 -10.88
CA LEU A 91 -11.41 -7.89 -11.41
C LEU A 91 -11.18 -7.95 -12.92
N LEU A 92 -10.92 -9.15 -13.44
CA LEU A 92 -10.87 -9.44 -14.88
C LEU A 92 -12.10 -10.27 -15.24
N ASP A 93 -12.96 -9.74 -16.11
CA ASP A 93 -14.23 -10.38 -16.52
C ASP A 93 -15.09 -10.86 -15.33
N GLY A 94 -15.13 -10.06 -14.26
CA GLY A 94 -15.87 -10.38 -13.03
C GLY A 94 -15.22 -11.44 -12.13
N LYS A 95 -14.00 -11.89 -12.45
CA LYS A 95 -13.23 -12.86 -11.66
C LYS A 95 -12.07 -12.18 -10.93
N ILE A 96 -11.69 -12.77 -9.81
CA ILE A 96 -10.50 -12.38 -9.06
C ILE A 96 -9.26 -12.67 -9.93
N ARG A 97 -8.33 -11.70 -9.95
CA ARG A 97 -7.02 -11.82 -10.59
C ARG A 97 -6.21 -12.91 -9.90
N ARG A 98 -5.64 -13.85 -10.66
CA ARG A 98 -4.72 -14.88 -10.12
C ARG A 98 -3.26 -14.50 -10.33
N SER A 99 -3.01 -13.65 -11.32
CA SER A 99 -1.70 -13.12 -11.69
C SER A 99 -1.94 -11.85 -12.50
N TYR A 100 -0.90 -11.03 -12.63
CA TYR A 100 -0.92 -9.86 -13.50
C TYR A 100 -0.33 -10.23 -14.86
N VAL A 101 -1.08 -10.03 -15.95
CA VAL A 101 -0.69 -10.52 -17.28
C VAL A 101 -0.32 -9.35 -18.17
N LEU A 102 0.96 -8.99 -18.20
CA LEU A 102 1.42 -7.74 -18.80
C LEU A 102 1.05 -7.63 -20.29
N TRP A 103 1.10 -8.74 -21.05
CA TRP A 103 0.74 -8.75 -22.47
C TRP A 103 -0.78 -8.70 -22.74
N GLN A 104 -1.63 -8.83 -21.72
CA GLN A 104 -3.08 -8.64 -21.84
C GLN A 104 -3.51 -7.28 -21.30
N GLU A 105 -2.86 -6.81 -20.24
CA GLU A 105 -3.27 -5.63 -19.49
C GLU A 105 -2.53 -4.36 -19.90
N HIS A 106 -1.35 -4.50 -20.51
CA HIS A 106 -0.58 -3.44 -21.17
C HIS A 106 -0.15 -2.26 -20.28
N LEU A 107 -0.37 -2.32 -18.97
CA LEU A 107 0.05 -1.31 -18.00
C LEU A 107 1.14 -1.91 -17.09
N ALA A 108 2.26 -1.21 -16.96
CA ALA A 108 3.29 -1.62 -16.01
C ALA A 108 2.86 -1.25 -14.58
N PRO A 109 3.29 -2.02 -13.56
CA PRO A 109 3.27 -1.52 -12.20
C PRO A 109 3.97 -0.17 -12.10
N LEU A 110 3.43 0.73 -11.27
CA LEU A 110 4.08 1.99 -10.94
C LEU A 110 5.26 1.75 -9.99
N ILE A 111 5.08 0.85 -9.04
CA ILE A 111 6.07 0.52 -8.03
C ILE A 111 6.05 -0.98 -7.73
N ALA A 112 7.22 -1.56 -7.56
CA ALA A 112 7.43 -2.90 -7.03
C ALA A 112 8.43 -2.85 -5.87
N LEU A 113 8.20 -3.65 -4.85
CA LEU A 113 9.02 -3.76 -3.65
C LEU A 113 9.39 -5.23 -3.43
N GLU A 114 10.64 -5.44 -3.05
CA GLU A 114 11.19 -6.75 -2.69
C GLU A 114 11.78 -6.66 -1.29
N PHE A 115 11.52 -7.67 -0.49
CA PHE A 115 11.92 -7.79 0.88
C PHE A 115 12.97 -8.90 0.99
N ALA A 116 14.23 -8.51 0.84
CA ALA A 116 15.36 -9.42 0.84
C ALA A 116 15.58 -10.03 2.23
N SER A 117 15.61 -11.38 2.26
CA SER A 117 16.03 -12.15 3.44
C SER A 117 17.56 -12.27 3.58
N GLY A 118 18.32 -11.91 2.55
CA GLY A 118 19.78 -11.84 2.56
C GLY A 118 20.30 -10.41 2.33
N ASN A 119 21.49 -10.27 1.76
CA ASN A 119 22.07 -8.96 1.43
C ASN A 119 21.41 -8.25 0.22
N GLY A 120 20.42 -8.87 -0.41
CA GLY A 120 19.70 -8.38 -1.59
C GLY A 120 20.48 -8.49 -2.92
N ASP A 121 21.57 -9.26 -2.99
CA ASP A 121 22.33 -9.41 -4.25
C ASP A 121 21.46 -9.96 -5.39
N GLU A 122 20.53 -10.89 -5.08
CA GLU A 122 19.55 -11.42 -6.04
C GLU A 122 18.61 -10.32 -6.57
N GLU A 123 18.15 -9.44 -5.68
CA GLU A 123 17.29 -8.29 -6.02
C GLU A 123 18.02 -7.25 -6.89
N ARG A 124 19.36 -7.24 -6.84
CA ARG A 124 20.22 -6.39 -7.68
C ARG A 124 20.78 -7.11 -8.91
N ASP A 125 20.41 -8.37 -9.13
CA ASP A 125 20.90 -9.12 -10.29
C ASP A 125 20.39 -8.46 -11.59
N SER A 126 21.33 -7.94 -12.36
CA SER A 126 21.08 -7.25 -13.63
C SER A 126 21.48 -8.11 -14.85
N THR A 127 21.62 -9.43 -14.66
CA THR A 127 21.95 -10.36 -15.73
C THR A 127 20.89 -10.29 -16.85
N PRO A 128 21.27 -9.93 -18.09
CA PRO A 128 20.31 -9.79 -19.17
C PRO A 128 19.75 -11.14 -19.61
N LEU A 129 18.56 -11.12 -20.20
CA LEU A 129 18.02 -12.30 -20.85
C LEU A 129 18.93 -12.71 -22.03
N SER A 130 19.36 -13.98 -22.05
CA SER A 130 20.20 -14.51 -23.12
C SER A 130 19.48 -14.51 -24.47
N ALA A 131 20.11 -13.90 -25.48
CA ALA A 131 19.59 -13.86 -26.85
C ALA A 131 19.86 -15.14 -27.66
N THR A 132 20.70 -16.06 -27.16
CA THR A 132 21.20 -17.20 -27.96
C THR A 132 20.33 -18.45 -27.93
N GLY A 133 19.11 -18.39 -27.36
CA GLY A 133 18.14 -19.49 -27.41
C GLY A 133 18.48 -20.72 -26.56
N GLU A 134 19.68 -20.79 -25.98
CA GLU A 134 20.00 -21.74 -24.92
C GLU A 134 19.47 -21.20 -23.59
N GLU A 135 18.22 -21.54 -23.25
CA GLU A 135 17.55 -21.20 -21.98
C GLU A 135 18.21 -21.88 -20.75
N LYS A 136 19.44 -21.48 -20.42
CA LYS A 136 20.14 -22.03 -19.25
C LYS A 136 20.14 -21.10 -18.03
N THR A 137 19.95 -19.80 -18.22
CA THR A 137 20.01 -18.82 -17.12
C THR A 137 18.76 -17.96 -17.04
N LYS A 138 18.12 -17.92 -15.86
CA LYS A 138 17.06 -16.95 -15.55
C LYS A 138 17.68 -15.54 -15.63
N PRO A 139 17.03 -14.57 -16.29
CA PRO A 139 17.49 -13.18 -16.23
C PRO A 139 17.38 -12.67 -14.78
N GLY A 140 18.24 -11.72 -14.45
CA GLY A 140 18.21 -11.07 -13.15
C GLY A 140 16.97 -10.19 -13.01
N LYS A 141 16.37 -10.19 -11.81
CA LYS A 141 15.11 -9.50 -11.53
C LYS A 141 15.22 -7.99 -11.73
N PHE A 142 16.32 -7.38 -11.30
CA PHE A 142 16.62 -5.96 -11.52
C PHE A 142 16.57 -5.61 -13.01
N TRP A 143 17.18 -6.45 -13.86
CA TRP A 143 17.16 -6.25 -15.31
C TRP A 143 15.77 -6.40 -15.92
N VAL A 144 14.98 -7.38 -15.47
CA VAL A 144 13.60 -7.56 -15.95
C VAL A 144 12.75 -6.33 -15.61
N TYR A 145 12.80 -5.86 -14.37
CA TYR A 145 12.05 -4.68 -13.94
C TYR A 145 12.49 -3.41 -14.67
N GLU A 146 13.79 -3.23 -14.91
CA GLU A 146 14.34 -2.06 -15.59
C GLU A 146 14.08 -2.06 -17.10
N GLN A 147 14.44 -3.15 -17.79
CA GLN A 147 14.54 -3.18 -19.25
C GLN A 147 13.27 -3.66 -19.93
N ILE A 148 12.54 -4.58 -19.30
CA ILE A 148 11.37 -5.24 -19.89
C ILE A 148 10.06 -4.66 -19.36
N ILE A 149 9.82 -4.77 -18.06
CA ILE A 149 8.56 -4.31 -17.45
C ILE A 149 8.54 -2.79 -17.33
N ARG A 150 9.72 -2.17 -17.12
CA ARG A 150 9.92 -0.71 -17.00
C ARG A 150 9.10 -0.12 -15.86
N ILE A 151 9.20 -0.74 -14.68
CA ILE A 151 8.53 -0.26 -13.47
C ILE A 151 9.16 1.08 -13.09
N PRO A 152 8.41 2.18 -12.94
CA PRO A 152 8.99 3.47 -12.62
C PRO A 152 9.75 3.50 -11.29
N TYR A 153 9.24 2.87 -10.23
CA TYR A 153 9.90 2.81 -8.93
C TYR A 153 10.17 1.37 -8.50
N TYR A 154 11.39 1.09 -8.06
CA TYR A 154 11.76 -0.23 -7.55
C TYR A 154 12.43 -0.09 -6.19
N GLY A 155 11.87 -0.74 -5.16
CA GLY A 155 12.40 -0.72 -3.80
C GLY A 155 12.95 -2.07 -3.38
N ILE A 156 14.11 -2.06 -2.72
CA ILE A 156 14.73 -3.25 -2.13
C ILE A 156 14.89 -2.96 -0.64
N TYR A 157 14.28 -3.80 0.19
CA TYR A 157 14.36 -3.70 1.64
C TYR A 157 15.04 -4.92 2.23
N ILE A 158 16.13 -4.72 2.95
CA ILE A 158 16.87 -5.80 3.62
C ILE A 158 16.39 -5.92 5.05
N PHE A 159 15.70 -7.01 5.38
CA PHE A 159 15.11 -7.20 6.71
C PHE A 159 16.15 -7.20 7.85
N ASP A 160 17.29 -7.84 7.63
CA ASP A 160 18.31 -8.03 8.66
C ASP A 160 18.97 -6.72 9.10
N THR A 161 19.06 -5.74 8.20
CA THR A 161 19.72 -4.45 8.45
C THR A 161 18.75 -3.28 8.55
N GLY A 162 17.53 -3.43 8.03
CA GLY A 162 16.58 -2.34 7.83
C GLY A 162 16.99 -1.36 6.73
N GLU A 163 17.92 -1.75 5.86
CA GLU A 163 18.36 -0.90 4.74
C GLU A 163 17.29 -0.89 3.65
N LEU A 164 16.86 0.31 3.27
CA LEU A 164 15.95 0.54 2.14
C LEU A 164 16.69 1.27 1.03
N GLU A 165 16.73 0.65 -0.14
CA GLU A 165 17.14 1.27 -1.39
C GLU A 165 15.92 1.48 -2.28
N VAL A 166 15.84 2.63 -2.95
CA VAL A 166 14.80 2.87 -3.96
C VAL A 166 15.45 3.40 -5.22
N TYR A 167 15.01 2.88 -6.35
CA TYR A 167 15.46 3.22 -7.69
C TYR A 167 14.31 3.84 -8.48
N HIS A 168 14.62 4.88 -9.25
CA HIS A 168 13.67 5.52 -10.17
C HIS A 168 14.14 5.34 -11.61
N LEU A 169 13.23 4.92 -12.48
CA LEU A 169 13.50 4.71 -13.90
C LEU A 169 13.55 6.04 -14.64
N VAL A 170 14.74 6.47 -15.03
CA VAL A 170 14.97 7.71 -15.80
C VAL A 170 15.67 7.36 -17.10
N ASN A 171 15.10 7.79 -18.23
CA ASN A 171 15.64 7.52 -19.57
C ASN A 171 15.93 6.03 -19.84
N GLY A 172 15.09 5.13 -19.29
CA GLY A 172 15.19 3.68 -19.48
C GLY A 172 16.25 2.99 -18.63
N LYS A 173 16.75 3.65 -17.57
CA LYS A 173 17.66 3.05 -16.59
C LYS A 173 17.28 3.43 -15.17
N TYR A 174 17.53 2.53 -14.24
CA TYR A 174 17.35 2.79 -12.83
C TYR A 174 18.48 3.67 -12.29
N HIS A 175 18.06 4.71 -11.60
CA HIS A 175 18.93 5.58 -10.83
C HIS A 175 18.54 5.44 -9.36
N GLN A 176 19.49 5.07 -8.51
CA GLN A 176 19.26 5.04 -7.07
C GLN A 176 18.88 6.44 -6.60
N MET A 177 17.76 6.52 -5.90
CA MET A 177 17.20 7.74 -5.37
C MET A 177 17.97 8.17 -4.13
N LYS A 178 17.88 9.47 -3.83
CA LYS A 178 18.27 9.99 -2.52
C LYS A 178 17.03 10.23 -1.70
N THR A 179 17.14 10.02 -0.40
CA THR A 179 16.09 10.40 0.54
C THR A 179 15.94 11.92 0.60
N ASN A 180 14.76 12.36 1.02
CA ASN A 180 14.47 13.74 1.37
C ASN A 180 15.09 14.08 2.75
N GLN A 181 14.83 15.30 3.24
CA GLN A 181 15.35 15.76 4.54
C GLN A 181 14.83 14.97 5.75
N ARG A 182 13.74 14.22 5.60
CA ARG A 182 13.16 13.33 6.62
C ARG A 182 13.71 11.91 6.57
N GLY A 183 14.53 11.57 5.57
CA GLY A 183 15.02 10.22 5.36
C GLY A 183 14.06 9.31 4.58
N HIS A 184 13.05 9.85 3.90
CA HIS A 184 12.10 9.08 3.09
C HIS A 184 12.36 9.25 1.59
N TYR A 185 11.91 8.29 0.78
CA TYR A 185 11.97 8.29 -0.67
C TYR A 185 10.65 8.79 -1.28
N PRO A 186 10.61 9.96 -1.93
CA PRO A 186 9.38 10.49 -2.52
C PRO A 186 8.92 9.66 -3.73
N ILE A 187 7.66 9.22 -3.72
CA ILE A 187 6.99 8.60 -4.87
C ILE A 187 6.01 9.63 -5.43
N GLU A 188 6.54 10.54 -6.24
CA GLU A 188 5.84 11.77 -6.65
C GLU A 188 4.47 11.51 -7.29
N GLN A 189 4.36 10.45 -8.09
CA GLN A 189 3.11 10.09 -8.78
C GLN A 189 1.97 9.66 -7.83
N LEU A 190 2.31 9.23 -6.61
CA LEU A 190 1.35 8.89 -5.56
C LEU A 190 1.16 10.01 -4.52
N GLY A 191 2.04 11.02 -4.52
CA GLY A 191 2.04 12.05 -3.49
C GLY A 191 2.38 11.52 -2.08
N VAL A 192 3.10 10.40 -2.01
CA VAL A 192 3.53 9.76 -0.75
C VAL A 192 5.05 9.61 -0.72
N GLU A 193 5.57 9.24 0.44
CA GLU A 193 6.98 8.92 0.66
C GLU A 193 7.10 7.53 1.28
N LEU A 194 8.05 6.73 0.80
CA LEU A 194 8.39 5.42 1.36
C LEU A 194 9.57 5.56 2.32
N GLY A 195 9.51 4.93 3.48
CA GLY A 195 10.58 5.00 4.47
C GLY A 195 10.53 3.87 5.48
N VAL A 196 11.49 3.88 6.39
CA VAL A 196 11.61 2.91 7.47
C VAL A 196 11.12 3.53 8.78
N TRP A 197 10.25 2.83 9.48
CA TRP A 197 9.70 3.21 10.78
C TRP A 197 10.06 2.15 11.82
N GLU A 198 10.59 2.59 12.95
CA GLU A 198 10.89 1.72 14.09
C GLU A 198 9.68 1.61 15.02
N GLY A 199 9.17 0.40 15.23
CA GLY A 199 8.11 0.16 16.19
C GLY A 199 7.55 -1.27 16.20
N SER A 200 6.47 -1.48 16.96
CA SER A 200 5.83 -2.78 17.12
C SER A 200 4.61 -2.95 16.23
N TYR A 201 4.47 -4.13 15.63
CA TYR A 201 3.26 -4.59 14.96
C TYR A 201 3.05 -6.09 15.22
N GLN A 202 1.81 -6.52 15.46
CA GLN A 202 1.44 -7.93 15.73
C GLN A 202 2.29 -8.66 16.80
N ASN A 203 2.68 -7.95 17.86
CA ASN A 203 3.54 -8.46 18.95
C ASN A 203 4.98 -8.80 18.51
N LEU A 204 5.40 -8.42 17.31
CA LEU A 204 6.81 -8.41 16.94
C LEU A 204 7.52 -7.30 17.74
N ASN A 205 8.81 -7.53 18.02
CA ASN A 205 9.64 -6.71 18.92
C ASN A 205 9.35 -5.20 18.80
N GLN A 206 9.42 -4.48 19.93
CA GLN A 206 9.09 -3.05 20.01
C GLN A 206 9.95 -2.13 19.13
N ASN A 207 11.07 -2.66 18.62
CA ASN A 207 12.08 -1.94 17.84
C ASN A 207 12.26 -2.57 16.45
N HIS A 208 11.23 -3.22 15.91
CA HIS A 208 11.33 -3.76 14.56
C HIS A 208 11.26 -2.62 13.53
N LEU A 209 12.03 -2.75 12.46
CA LEU A 209 12.06 -1.81 11.37
C LEU A 209 11.03 -2.24 10.32
N TRP A 210 10.04 -1.40 10.06
CA TRP A 210 8.96 -1.63 9.11
C TRP A 210 9.02 -0.61 7.99
N LEU A 211 8.75 -1.04 6.76
CA LEU A 211 8.39 -0.09 5.73
C LEU A 211 7.00 0.50 5.99
N ARG A 212 6.90 1.82 5.85
CA ARG A 212 5.66 2.57 5.99
C ARG A 212 5.55 3.62 4.88
N TRP A 213 4.34 4.17 4.74
CA TRP A 213 4.08 5.32 3.89
C TRP A 213 3.93 6.58 4.75
N TRP A 214 4.41 7.70 4.22
CA TRP A 214 4.15 9.04 4.73
C TRP A 214 3.48 9.88 3.64
N ASP A 215 2.70 10.88 4.05
CA ASP A 215 2.28 11.92 3.11
C ASP A 215 3.44 12.88 2.77
N SER A 216 3.21 13.78 1.82
CA SER A 216 4.20 14.79 1.41
C SER A 216 4.59 15.78 2.53
N GLU A 217 3.78 15.89 3.59
CA GLU A 217 4.05 16.75 4.75
C GLU A 217 4.92 16.04 5.80
N GLY A 218 5.06 14.72 5.69
CA GLY A 218 5.82 13.89 6.62
C GLY A 218 4.97 13.29 7.74
N ASN A 219 3.64 13.25 7.60
CA ASN A 219 2.77 12.52 8.51
C ASN A 219 2.71 11.05 8.11
N LEU A 220 2.84 10.15 9.09
CA LEU A 220 2.72 8.71 8.87
C LEU A 220 1.31 8.37 8.38
N LEU A 221 1.21 7.64 7.27
CA LEU A 221 -0.07 7.05 6.87
C LEU A 221 -0.40 5.92 7.84
N LEU A 222 -1.41 6.17 8.66
CA LEU A 222 -1.87 5.24 9.67
C LEU A 222 -2.58 4.06 9.01
N MET A 223 -2.50 2.88 9.60
CA MET A 223 -3.36 1.73 9.31
C MET A 223 -4.80 1.99 9.79
N GLY A 224 -5.76 1.22 9.29
CA GLY A 224 -7.16 1.28 9.71
C GLY A 224 -7.34 1.09 11.22
N SER A 225 -6.57 0.19 11.83
CA SER A 225 -6.57 -0.03 13.28
C SER A 225 -6.02 1.17 14.07
N GLU A 226 -4.94 1.77 13.60
CA GLU A 226 -4.34 2.98 14.20
C GLU A 226 -5.27 4.19 14.08
N ARG A 227 -5.91 4.37 12.92
CA ARG A 227 -6.95 5.41 12.70
C ARG A 227 -8.13 5.20 13.64
N ALA A 228 -8.63 3.97 13.76
CA ALA A 228 -9.75 3.65 14.64
C ALA A 228 -9.45 3.92 16.11
N GLU A 229 -8.24 3.57 16.58
CA GLU A 229 -7.83 3.87 17.96
C GLU A 229 -7.68 5.39 18.19
N GLN A 230 -7.13 6.13 17.23
CA GLN A 230 -7.04 7.58 17.32
C GLN A 230 -8.44 8.24 17.41
N GLU A 231 -9.39 7.81 16.60
CA GLU A 231 -10.77 8.32 16.64
C GLU A 231 -11.48 7.95 17.95
N LYS A 232 -11.24 6.74 18.48
CA LYS A 232 -11.76 6.33 19.79
C LYS A 232 -11.23 7.22 20.92
N GLN A 233 -9.93 7.54 20.89
CA GLN A 233 -9.32 8.44 21.88
C GLN A 233 -9.88 9.86 21.78
N ARG A 234 -10.10 10.37 20.57
CA ARG A 234 -10.73 11.67 20.34
C ARG A 234 -12.16 11.70 20.90
N ALA A 235 -12.98 10.69 20.56
CA ALA A 235 -14.35 10.58 21.04
C ALA A 235 -14.42 10.51 22.58
N GLU A 236 -13.53 9.75 23.21
CA GLU A 236 -13.48 9.65 24.67
C GLU A 236 -13.04 10.98 25.31
N GLN A 237 -12.08 11.68 24.72
CA GLN A 237 -11.66 13.00 25.21
C GLN A 237 -12.78 14.05 25.09
N GLU A 238 -13.51 14.05 23.98
CA GLU A 238 -14.65 14.95 23.78
C GLU A 238 -15.78 14.65 24.75
N LYS A 239 -16.07 13.36 24.99
CA LYS A 239 -17.05 12.94 25.99
C LYS A 239 -16.66 13.41 27.39
N GLN A 240 -15.41 13.22 27.80
CA GLN A 240 -14.93 13.69 29.11
C GLN A 240 -15.01 15.21 29.24
N ARG A 241 -14.72 15.97 28.18
CA ARG A 241 -14.87 17.43 28.17
C ARG A 241 -16.33 17.86 28.29
N ALA A 242 -17.24 17.18 27.60
CA ALA A 242 -18.67 17.45 27.67
C ALA A 242 -19.23 17.17 29.06
N GLU A 243 -18.91 16.01 29.64
CA GLU A 243 -19.32 15.64 31.00
C GLU A 243 -18.77 16.61 32.06
N GLN A 244 -17.52 17.06 31.91
CA GLN A 244 -16.92 18.05 32.81
C GLN A 244 -17.59 19.43 32.68
N ALA A 245 -17.92 19.85 31.46
CA ALA A 245 -18.62 21.11 31.21
C ALA A 245 -20.04 21.08 31.80
N GLU A 246 -20.80 20.01 31.56
CA GLU A 246 -22.14 19.81 32.12
C GLU A 246 -22.11 19.81 33.65
N ARG A 247 -21.17 19.07 34.25
CA ARG A 247 -21.00 19.06 35.70
C ARG A 247 -20.65 20.44 36.25
N SER A 248 -19.77 21.18 35.58
CA SER A 248 -19.38 22.53 36.01
C SER A 248 -20.55 23.53 35.89
N GLN A 249 -21.40 23.39 34.88
CA GLN A 249 -22.63 24.17 34.73
C GLN A 249 -23.59 23.87 35.87
N ARG A 250 -23.87 22.58 36.17
CA ARG A 250 -24.75 22.19 37.28
C ARG A 250 -24.22 22.67 38.62
N GLU A 251 -22.93 22.54 38.90
CA GLU A 251 -22.31 23.04 40.14
C GLU A 251 -22.29 24.58 40.25
N ALA A 252 -22.49 25.30 39.14
CA ALA A 252 -22.60 26.77 39.13
C ALA A 252 -24.03 27.25 39.46
N ILE A 253 -25.07 26.47 39.14
CA ILE A 253 -26.49 26.83 39.38
C ILE A 253 -26.73 27.28 40.83
N PRO A 254 -26.47 26.46 41.87
CA PRO A 254 -26.78 26.86 43.25
C PRO A 254 -25.91 28.04 43.72
N LYS A 255 -24.68 28.18 43.19
CA LYS A 255 -23.80 29.31 43.52
C LYS A 255 -24.35 30.63 42.96
N LEU A 256 -24.86 30.62 41.74
CA LEU A 256 -25.45 31.80 41.10
C LEU A 256 -26.78 32.19 41.75
N LEU A 257 -27.63 31.20 42.08
CA LEU A 257 -28.87 31.45 42.83
C LEU A 257 -28.56 32.05 44.22
N ALA A 258 -27.56 31.52 44.93
CA ALA A 258 -27.12 32.06 46.23
C ALA A 258 -26.53 33.49 46.14
N MET A 259 -26.04 33.89 44.95
CA MET A 259 -25.60 35.27 44.69
C MET A 259 -26.76 36.22 44.37
N GLY A 260 -28.01 35.73 44.35
CA GLY A 260 -29.22 36.52 44.15
C GLY A 260 -29.67 36.67 42.70
N LEU A 261 -29.16 35.85 41.77
CA LEU A 261 -29.70 35.78 40.41
C LEU A 261 -31.03 35.01 40.42
N THR A 262 -31.99 35.42 39.59
CA THR A 262 -33.24 34.66 39.39
C THR A 262 -33.01 33.43 38.51
N VAL A 263 -33.94 32.48 38.56
CA VAL A 263 -33.92 31.26 37.73
C VAL A 263 -33.79 31.60 36.24
N GLU A 264 -34.49 32.62 35.76
CA GLU A 264 -34.42 33.07 34.35
C GLU A 264 -33.05 33.66 33.99
N GLN A 265 -32.42 34.37 34.94
CA GLN A 265 -31.08 34.92 34.74
C GLN A 265 -30.02 33.82 34.69
N VAL A 266 -30.12 32.80 35.54
CA VAL A 266 -29.21 31.64 35.55
C VAL A 266 -29.41 30.79 34.30
N SER A 267 -30.66 30.50 33.92
CA SER A 267 -31.02 29.81 32.67
C SER A 267 -30.40 30.51 31.46
N SER A 268 -30.57 31.84 31.35
CA SER A 268 -29.98 32.62 30.25
C SER A 268 -28.46 32.66 30.29
N ALA A 269 -27.82 32.67 31.46
CA ALA A 269 -26.37 32.77 31.60
C ALA A 269 -25.64 31.46 31.29
N LEU A 270 -26.24 30.32 31.63
CA LEU A 270 -25.66 28.99 31.40
C LEU A 270 -26.16 28.33 30.11
N GLY A 271 -27.18 28.90 29.45
CA GLY A 271 -27.79 28.32 28.25
C GLY A 271 -28.62 27.07 28.54
N LEU A 272 -29.15 26.95 29.76
CA LEU A 272 -29.99 25.84 30.22
C LEU A 272 -31.47 26.23 30.17
N SER A 273 -32.37 25.25 30.12
CA SER A 273 -33.80 25.49 30.29
C SER A 273 -34.15 25.89 31.73
N ILE A 274 -35.27 26.60 31.91
CA ILE A 274 -35.76 26.98 33.25
C ILE A 274 -36.00 25.73 34.12
N GLU A 275 -36.58 24.68 33.53
CA GLU A 275 -36.86 23.41 34.23
C GLU A 275 -35.59 22.70 34.70
N GLU A 276 -34.48 22.78 33.95
CA GLU A 276 -33.18 22.24 34.38
C GLU A 276 -32.57 23.03 35.55
N VAL A 277 -32.82 24.34 35.64
CA VAL A 277 -32.34 25.19 36.74
C VAL A 277 -33.17 24.95 38.01
N GLU A 278 -34.49 24.80 37.88
CA GLU A 278 -35.40 24.53 39.01
C GLU A 278 -35.18 23.13 39.61
N ASN A 279 -34.79 22.13 38.79
CA ASN A 279 -34.52 20.77 39.28
C ASN A 279 -33.22 20.65 40.09
N GLU A 280 -32.33 21.64 40.01
CA GLU A 280 -31.03 21.68 40.70
C GLU A 280 -31.01 22.76 41.82
N GLU A 281 -32.17 23.35 42.15
CA GLU A 281 -32.41 24.26 43.29
C GLU A 281 -32.53 23.51 44.63
#